data_AF-A0A529FRS0-F1
#
_entry.id   AF-A0A529FRS0-F1
#
_cell.length_a   1.000
_cell.length_b   1.000
_cell.length_c   1.000
_cell.angle_alpha   90.00
_cell.angle_beta   90.00
_cell.angle_gamma   90.00
#
_symmetry.space_group_name_H-M   'P 1'
#
loop_
_entity.id
_entity.type
_entity.pdbx_description
1 polymer ?
#
loop_
_entity_poly.entity_id
_entity_poly.type
_entity_poly.pdbx_seq_one_letter_code
_entity_poly.pdbx_strand_id
1 'polypeptide(L)'
;MALTNAGNEAEPVQQSSHSEVEQHSTKALMSGALGVVYGDIGTSPIYAFREALHASAGGNVANRGDILGVLSLIIWSLTITVTIKYIMFVLRADNRGEGGVLSLVALARNSFPTRSAVILGIGIVGAALFFGDAVITPAISVLS
;
A
#
# COMPACT_ATOMS: atom_id res chain seq x y z
N MET A 1 30.10 -4.39 70.95
CA MET A 1 29.39 -3.16 70.53
C MET A 1 30.36 -2.36 69.68
N ALA A 2 30.38 -2.62 68.37
CA ALA A 2 31.25 -1.96 67.38
C ALA A 2 30.66 -2.16 65.96
N LEU A 3 29.78 -1.22 65.61
CA LEU A 3 29.56 -0.56 64.31
C LEU A 3 29.50 -1.38 63.00
N THR A 4 28.26 -1.67 62.62
CA THR A 4 27.56 -1.37 61.35
C THR A 4 28.34 -1.35 60.03
N ASN A 5 27.96 -2.33 59.21
CA ASN A 5 28.23 -2.57 57.79
C ASN A 5 27.81 -1.38 56.90
N ALA A 6 28.67 -1.05 55.93
CA ALA A 6 28.49 0.04 54.97
C ALA A 6 27.28 -0.23 54.06
N GLY A 7 26.20 0.51 54.30
CA GLY A 7 25.05 0.60 53.42
C GLY A 7 25.40 1.49 52.23
N ASN A 8 25.56 0.87 51.07
CA ASN A 8 25.74 1.47 49.76
C ASN A 8 24.63 2.50 49.48
N GLU A 9 24.97 3.78 49.56
CA GLU A 9 24.06 4.90 49.26
C GLU A 9 23.72 4.86 47.76
N ALA A 10 22.44 4.63 47.48
CA ALA A 10 21.91 4.52 46.12
C ALA A 10 22.03 5.88 45.39
N GLU A 11 22.74 5.90 44.26
CA GLU A 11 22.66 6.98 43.29
C GLU A 11 21.20 7.20 42.86
N PRO A 12 20.73 8.47 42.74
CA PRO A 12 19.46 8.73 42.11
C PRO A 12 19.59 8.43 40.61
N VAL A 13 18.92 7.39 40.14
CA VAL A 13 18.82 7.06 38.72
C VAL A 13 18.09 8.23 38.03
N GLN A 14 18.86 9.03 37.31
CA GLN A 14 18.40 10.11 36.45
C GLN A 14 17.43 9.50 35.41
N GLN A 15 16.14 9.74 35.59
CA GLN A 15 15.09 9.25 34.70
C GLN A 15 15.15 10.06 33.41
N SER A 16 15.77 9.47 32.38
CA SER A 16 15.88 10.07 31.06
C SER A 16 14.49 10.21 30.42
N SER A 17 14.15 11.45 30.09
CA SER A 17 12.92 11.85 29.40
C SER A 17 12.90 11.30 27.97
N HIS A 18 12.42 10.07 27.82
CA HIS A 18 12.39 9.33 26.56
C HIS A 18 11.05 9.50 25.80
N SER A 19 10.51 10.72 25.71
CA SER A 19 9.19 10.96 25.11
C SER A 19 9.21 11.78 23.81
N GLU A 20 10.30 12.48 23.49
CA GLU A 20 10.36 13.35 22.29
C GLU A 20 11.01 12.69 21.06
N VAL A 21 11.87 11.68 21.25
CA VAL A 21 12.59 11.01 20.13
C VAL A 21 11.70 10.01 19.37
N GLU A 22 10.71 9.39 20.01
CA GLU A 22 9.80 8.44 19.34
C GLU A 22 8.82 9.11 18.36
N GLN A 23 8.31 10.31 18.68
CA GLN A 23 7.31 10.98 17.85
C GLN A 23 7.89 11.52 16.54
N HIS A 24 9.14 11.99 16.55
CA HIS A 24 9.82 12.47 15.34
C HIS A 24 10.16 11.31 14.39
N SER A 25 10.56 10.16 14.95
CA SER A 25 10.81 8.93 14.20
C SER A 25 9.54 8.40 13.54
N THR A 26 8.42 8.36 14.26
CA THR A 26 7.15 7.83 13.72
C THR A 26 6.61 8.66 12.56
N LYS A 27 6.66 10.00 12.65
CA LYS A 27 6.21 10.88 11.55
C LYS A 27 7.10 10.73 10.31
N ALA A 28 8.41 10.58 10.48
CA ALA A 28 9.35 10.35 9.38
C ALA A 28 9.15 8.97 8.73
N LEU A 29 8.85 7.94 9.53
CA LEU A 29 8.53 6.61 9.01
C LEU A 29 7.19 6.60 8.26
N MET A 30 6.18 7.32 8.74
CA MET A 30 4.89 7.46 8.04
C MET A 30 5.03 8.19 6.70
N SER A 31 5.80 9.28 6.63
CA SER A 31 6.03 9.98 5.36
C SER A 31 6.84 9.11 4.39
N GLY A 32 7.82 8.34 4.89
CA GLY A 32 8.54 7.35 4.10
C GLY A 32 7.62 6.25 3.55
N ALA A 33 6.77 5.66 4.39
CA ALA A 33 5.82 4.63 3.99
C ALA A 33 4.81 5.14 2.95
N LEU A 34 4.28 6.36 3.13
CA LEU A 34 3.41 7.00 2.13
C LEU A 34 4.16 7.22 0.82
N GLY A 35 5.41 7.68 0.87
CA GLY A 35 6.25 7.87 -0.30
C GLY A 35 6.45 6.57 -1.10
N VAL A 36 6.70 5.45 -0.41
CA VAL A 36 6.83 4.13 -1.04
C VAL A 36 5.53 3.69 -1.69
N VAL A 37 4.39 3.80 -0.99
CA VAL A 37 3.08 3.38 -1.51
C VAL A 37 2.64 4.23 -2.71
N TYR A 38 2.76 5.55 -2.61
CA TYR A 38 2.43 6.43 -3.74
C TYR A 38 3.41 6.27 -4.91
N GLY A 39 4.68 5.94 -4.63
CA GLY A 39 5.65 5.57 -5.64
C GLY A 39 5.23 4.32 -6.41
N ASP A 40 4.88 3.24 -5.70
CA ASP A 40 4.46 1.97 -6.30
C ASP A 40 3.18 2.11 -7.15
N ILE A 41 2.20 2.90 -6.70
CA ILE A 41 0.98 3.20 -7.48
C ILE A 41 1.32 3.89 -8.82
N GLY A 42 2.37 4.71 -8.85
CA GLY A 42 2.76 5.51 -10.01
C GLY A 42 3.63 4.79 -11.04
N THR A 43 4.31 3.69 -10.66
CA THR A 43 5.18 2.95 -11.59
C THR A 43 4.37 2.27 -12.69
N SER A 44 3.22 1.67 -12.37
CA SER A 44 2.40 0.95 -13.35
C SER A 44 1.92 1.84 -14.51
N PRO A 45 1.35 3.05 -14.28
CA PRO A 45 1.04 3.98 -15.36
C PRO A 45 2.24 4.42 -16.20
N ILE A 46 3.44 4.55 -15.61
CA ILE A 46 4.63 4.98 -16.37
C ILE A 46 5.11 3.91 -17.34
N TYR A 47 5.04 2.63 -16.94
CA TYR A 47 5.32 1.50 -17.83
C TYR A 47 4.27 1.40 -18.94
N ALA A 48 2.99 1.53 -18.58
CA ALA A 48 1.90 1.52 -19.55
C ALA A 48 2.03 2.68 -20.55
N PHE A 49 2.44 3.87 -20.10
CA PHE A 49 2.70 5.02 -20.97
C PHE A 49 3.83 4.75 -21.95
N ARG A 50 4.96 4.23 -21.46
CA ARG A 50 6.11 3.90 -22.31
C ARG A 50 5.73 2.89 -23.39
N GLU A 51 5.02 1.83 -23.01
CA GLU A 51 4.63 0.78 -23.95
C GLU A 51 3.56 1.25 -24.93
N ALA A 52 2.57 2.01 -24.46
CA ALA A 52 1.55 2.59 -25.33
C ALA A 52 2.12 3.61 -26.32
N LEU A 53 3.14 4.38 -25.94
CA LEU A 53 3.86 5.26 -26.87
C LEU A 53 4.66 4.48 -27.91
N HIS A 54 5.37 3.42 -27.51
CA HIS A 54 6.06 2.55 -28.45
C HIS A 54 5.08 1.93 -29.46
N ALA A 55 3.92 1.47 -29.00
CA ALA A 55 2.86 0.94 -29.86
C ALA A 55 2.25 2.00 -30.77
N SER A 56 1.94 3.19 -30.24
CA SER A 56 1.30 4.29 -30.99
C SER A 56 2.23 4.88 -32.05
N ALA A 57 3.53 4.97 -31.76
CA ALA A 57 4.50 5.53 -32.70
C ALA A 57 4.94 4.53 -33.78
N GLY A 58 4.52 3.26 -33.69
CA GLY A 58 4.83 2.23 -34.69
C GLY A 58 6.32 1.99 -34.92
N GLY A 59 7.17 2.24 -33.90
CA GLY A 59 8.62 2.16 -34.00
C GLY A 59 9.34 3.42 -34.51
N ASN A 60 8.60 4.48 -34.85
CA ASN A 60 9.17 5.79 -35.18
C ASN A 60 9.24 6.71 -33.94
N VAL A 61 9.87 7.88 -34.09
CA VAL A 61 9.89 8.91 -33.04
C VAL A 61 8.46 9.40 -32.80
N ALA A 62 7.97 9.31 -31.56
CA ALA A 62 6.62 9.70 -31.18
C ALA A 62 6.36 11.18 -31.51
N ASN A 63 5.23 11.45 -32.17
CA ASN A 63 4.81 12.82 -32.46
C ASN A 63 4.07 13.39 -31.23
N ARG A 64 3.97 14.72 -31.15
CA ARG A 64 3.24 15.43 -30.09
C ARG A 64 1.78 14.97 -29.98
N GLY A 65 1.16 14.60 -31.10
CA GLY A 65 -0.19 14.04 -31.13
C GLY A 65 -0.31 12.72 -30.39
N ASP A 66 0.64 11.80 -30.59
CA ASP A 66 0.66 10.48 -29.94
C ASP A 66 0.86 10.63 -28.43
N ILE A 67 1.77 11.52 -28.03
CA ILE A 67 2.06 11.81 -26.62
C ILE A 67 0.79 12.32 -25.92
N LEU A 68 0.13 13.32 -26.48
CA LEU A 68 -1.07 13.91 -25.88
C LEU A 68 -2.25 12.93 -25.92
N GLY A 69 -2.37 12.13 -26.97
CA GLY A 69 -3.41 11.10 -27.09
C GLY A 69 -3.27 10.02 -26.02
N VAL A 70 -2.09 9.40 -25.91
CA VAL A 70 -1.82 8.37 -24.90
C VAL A 70 -1.95 8.95 -23.49
N LEU A 71 -1.42 10.15 -23.23
CA LEU A 71 -1.53 10.79 -21.92
C LEU A 71 -3.00 11.03 -21.53
N SER A 72 -3.82 11.51 -22.47
CA SER A 72 -5.25 11.70 -22.24
C SER A 72 -5.96 10.39 -21.92
N LEU A 73 -5.66 9.31 -22.65
CA LEU A 73 -6.23 7.99 -22.40
C LEU A 73 -5.86 7.46 -21.02
N ILE A 74 -4.61 7.64 -20.57
CA ILE A 74 -4.19 7.23 -19.23
C ILE A 74 -4.94 8.02 -18.16
N ILE A 75 -5.03 9.35 -18.30
CA ILE A 75 -5.76 10.18 -17.34
C ILE A 75 -7.22 9.73 -17.25
N TRP A 76 -7.92 9.59 -18.38
CA TRP A 76 -9.32 9.15 -18.38
C TRP A 76 -9.50 7.73 -17.85
N SER A 77 -8.61 6.81 -18.21
CA SER A 77 -8.63 5.44 -17.71
C SER A 77 -8.45 5.38 -16.19
N LEU A 78 -7.49 6.14 -15.64
CA LEU A 78 -7.25 6.21 -14.19
C LEU A 78 -8.44 6.86 -13.47
N THR A 79 -8.97 7.97 -13.99
CA THR A 79 -10.16 8.61 -13.40
C THR A 79 -11.33 7.64 -13.36
N ILE A 80 -11.67 6.99 -14.48
CA ILE A 80 -12.79 6.05 -14.55
C ILE A 80 -12.56 4.86 -13.61
N THR A 81 -11.35 4.29 -13.61
CA THR A 81 -11.02 3.14 -12.77
C THR A 81 -11.13 3.51 -11.29
N VAL A 82 -10.53 4.61 -10.85
CA VAL A 82 -10.60 5.05 -9.45
C VAL A 82 -12.04 5.36 -9.05
N THR A 83 -12.80 6.10 -9.87
CA THR A 83 -14.18 6.46 -9.52
C THR A 83 -15.13 5.26 -9.52
N ILE A 84 -15.12 4.44 -10.57
CA ILE A 84 -16.07 3.34 -10.67
C ILE A 84 -15.63 2.18 -9.78
N LYS A 85 -14.44 1.61 -10.01
CA LYS A 85 -14.00 0.41 -9.28
C LYS A 85 -13.77 0.71 -7.81
N TYR A 86 -13.01 1.75 -7.48
CA TYR A 86 -12.59 1.97 -6.10
C TYR A 86 -13.64 2.73 -5.28
N ILE A 87 -14.14 3.87 -5.77
CA ILE A 87 -15.11 4.66 -4.99
C ILE A 87 -16.47 3.94 -4.91
N MET A 88 -17.02 3.43 -6.01
CA MET A 88 -18.35 2.82 -5.94
C MET A 88 -18.39 1.43 -5.31
N PHE A 89 -17.35 0.59 -5.48
CA PHE A 89 -17.35 -0.76 -4.91
C PHE A 89 -16.49 -0.87 -3.67
N VAL A 90 -15.20 -0.54 -3.76
CA VAL A 90 -14.25 -0.78 -2.65
C VAL A 90 -14.57 0.07 -1.42
N LEU A 91 -14.91 1.35 -1.60
CA LEU A 91 -15.28 2.21 -0.45
C LEU A 91 -16.69 1.94 0.11
N ARG A 92 -17.59 1.31 -0.67
CA ARG A 92 -18.91 0.86 -0.16
C ARG A 92 -18.86 -0.51 0.51
N ALA A 93 -17.82 -1.29 0.23
CA ALA A 93 -17.62 -2.61 0.83
C ALA A 93 -16.74 -2.46 2.07
N ASP A 94 -17.23 -1.74 3.09
CA ASP A 94 -16.58 -1.59 4.38
C ASP A 94 -17.22 -2.53 5.42
N ASN A 95 -16.41 -3.08 6.31
CA ASN A 95 -16.89 -3.90 7.42
C ASN A 95 -16.66 -3.16 8.73
N ARG A 96 -17.63 -2.32 9.14
CA ARG A 96 -17.55 -1.52 10.39
C ARG A 96 -16.30 -0.65 10.48
N GLY A 97 -15.90 -0.03 9.36
CA GLY A 97 -14.70 0.82 9.29
C GLY A 97 -13.38 0.06 8.99
N GLU A 98 -13.39 -1.27 8.90
CA GLU A 98 -12.26 -2.04 8.40
C GLU A 98 -12.38 -2.28 6.88
N GLY A 99 -11.37 -1.83 6.13
CA GLY A 99 -11.26 -2.04 4.69
C GLY A 99 -10.33 -3.20 4.34
N GLY A 100 -10.24 -3.54 3.05
CA GLY A 100 -9.28 -4.51 2.52
C GLY A 100 -9.81 -5.93 2.36
N VAL A 101 -9.03 -6.77 1.68
CA VAL A 101 -9.46 -8.11 1.21
C VAL A 101 -9.92 -9.01 2.37
N LEU A 102 -9.23 -8.96 3.51
CA LEU A 102 -9.58 -9.75 4.70
C LEU A 102 -10.91 -9.31 5.33
N SER A 103 -11.16 -8.00 5.38
CA SER A 103 -12.39 -7.39 5.89
C SER A 103 -13.58 -7.71 4.99
N LEU A 104 -13.39 -7.70 3.66
CA LEU A 104 -14.40 -8.12 2.69
C LEU A 104 -14.72 -9.62 2.81
N VAL A 105 -13.73 -10.48 3.05
CA VAL A 105 -13.95 -11.92 3.27
C VAL A 105 -14.74 -12.15 4.56
N ALA A 106 -14.45 -11.41 5.62
CA ALA A 106 -15.20 -11.47 6.87
C ALA A 106 -16.67 -11.04 6.67
N LEU A 107 -16.91 -9.93 5.96
CA LEU A 107 -18.26 -9.44 5.64
C LEU A 107 -19.05 -10.43 4.75
N ALA A 108 -18.39 -10.99 3.73
CA ALA A 108 -19.01 -11.95 2.82
C ALA A 108 -19.34 -13.28 3.52
N ARG A 109 -18.48 -13.76 4.42
CA ARG A 109 -18.75 -14.95 5.24
C ARG A 109 -19.92 -14.72 6.21
N ASN A 110 -20.04 -13.52 6.77
CA ASN A 110 -21.16 -13.17 7.66
C ASN A 110 -22.49 -13.02 6.89
N SER A 111 -22.44 -12.55 5.65
CA SER A 111 -23.65 -12.35 4.82
C SER A 111 -24.15 -13.64 4.14
N PHE A 112 -23.27 -14.60 3.88
CA PHE A 112 -23.60 -15.87 3.21
C PHE A 112 -23.03 -17.10 3.94
N PRO A 113 -23.65 -17.53 5.06
CA PRO A 113 -23.12 -18.61 5.90
C PRO A 113 -23.04 -19.97 5.20
N THR A 114 -23.94 -20.25 4.25
CA THR A 114 -24.04 -21.54 3.55
C THR A 114 -22.90 -21.79 2.56
N ARG A 115 -22.17 -20.75 2.11
CA ARG A 115 -21.07 -20.85 1.14
C ARG A 115 -19.73 -20.35 1.68
N SER A 116 -19.59 -20.31 3.02
CA SER A 116 -18.43 -19.67 3.66
C SER A 116 -17.08 -20.28 3.26
N ALA A 117 -17.01 -21.58 2.96
CA ALA A 117 -15.79 -22.25 2.50
C ALA A 117 -15.35 -21.79 1.09
N VAL A 118 -16.30 -21.58 0.17
CA VAL A 118 -16.00 -21.07 -1.18
C VAL A 118 -15.57 -19.61 -1.11
N ILE A 119 -16.24 -18.81 -0.29
CA ILE A 119 -15.90 -17.39 -0.05
C ILE A 119 -14.50 -17.27 0.55
N LEU A 120 -14.15 -18.15 1.50
CA LEU A 120 -12.81 -18.21 2.06
C LEU A 120 -11.77 -18.61 1.01
N GLY A 121 -12.08 -19.61 0.17
CA GLY A 121 -11.20 -20.01 -0.94
C GLY A 121 -10.92 -18.86 -1.91
N ILE A 122 -11.96 -18.13 -2.33
CA ILE A 122 -11.83 -16.94 -3.18
C ILE A 122 -11.03 -15.84 -2.46
N GLY A 123 -11.26 -15.66 -1.17
CA GLY A 123 -10.52 -14.72 -0.32
C GLY A 123 -9.02 -15.02 -0.25
N ILE A 124 -8.65 -16.29 -0.06
CA ILE A 124 -7.26 -16.75 -0.03
C ILE A 124 -6.59 -16.52 -1.38
N VAL A 125 -7.28 -16.86 -2.48
CA VAL A 125 -6.77 -16.58 -3.84
C VAL A 125 -6.57 -15.09 -4.07
N GLY A 126 -7.54 -14.25 -3.66
CA GLY A 126 -7.43 -12.79 -3.76
C GLY A 126 -6.26 -12.23 -2.95
N ALA A 127 -6.05 -12.72 -1.72
CA ALA A 127 -4.93 -12.33 -0.87
C ALA A 127 -3.57 -12.77 -1.48
N ALA A 128 -3.50 -13.97 -2.07
CA ALA A 128 -2.31 -14.47 -2.73
C ALA A 128 -1.95 -13.65 -3.98
N LEU A 129 -2.94 -13.28 -4.80
CA LEU A 129 -2.73 -12.42 -5.96
C LEU A 129 -2.27 -11.02 -5.58
N PHE A 130 -2.85 -10.44 -4.53
CA PHE A 130 -2.42 -9.15 -3.98
C PHE A 130 -0.97 -9.19 -3.48
N PHE A 131 -0.59 -10.26 -2.77
CA PHE A 131 0.79 -10.45 -2.34
C PHE A 131 1.74 -10.65 -3.52
N GLY A 132 1.31 -11.38 -4.55
CA GLY A 132 2.06 -11.55 -5.80
C GLY A 132 2.33 -10.22 -6.49
N ASP A 133 1.30 -9.38 -6.64
CA ASP A 133 1.41 -8.05 -7.26
C ASP A 133 2.41 -7.15 -6.51
N ALA A 134 2.35 -7.14 -5.17
CA ALA A 134 3.28 -6.41 -4.31
C ALA A 134 4.75 -6.85 -4.44
N VAL A 135 5.00 -8.12 -4.82
CA VAL A 135 6.35 -8.67 -5.04
C VAL A 135 6.81 -8.47 -6.49
N ILE A 136 5.89 -8.50 -7.46
CA ILE A 136 6.20 -8.41 -8.89
C ILE A 136 6.65 -7.00 -9.29
N THR A 137 5.99 -5.95 -8.79
CA THR A 137 6.29 -4.57 -9.23
C THR A 137 7.73 -4.14 -8.94
N PRO A 138 8.30 -4.38 -7.73
CA PRO A 138 9.72 -4.12 -7.48
C PRO A 138 10.65 -4.98 -8.36
N ALA A 139 10.30 -6.25 -8.59
CA ALA A 139 11.12 -7.15 -9.38
C ALA A 139 11.22 -6.69 -10.86
N ILE A 140 10.09 -6.31 -11.46
CA ILE A 140 10.07 -5.76 -12.83
C ILE A 140 10.81 -4.42 -12.89
N SER A 141 10.68 -3.57 -11.87
CA SER A 141 11.37 -2.29 -11.84
C SER A 141 12.89 -2.38 -11.74
N VAL A 142 13.46 -3.49 -11.26
CA VAL A 142 14.91 -3.72 -11.16
C VAL A 142 15.48 -4.40 -12.42
N LEU A 143 14.65 -5.17 -13.13
CA LEU A 143 15.03 -5.89 -14.36
C LEU A 143 14.85 -5.09 -15.65
N SER A 144 14.00 -4.06 -15.63
CA SER A 144 13.76 -3.14 -16.75
C SER A 144 14.74 -1.96 -16.76
#